data_AF-A0A2N2L9K1-F1
#
_entry.id   AF-A0A2N2L9K1-F1
#
_cell.length_a   1.000
_cell.length_b   1.000
_cell.length_c   1.000
_cell.angle_alpha   90.00
_cell.angle_beta   90.00
_cell.angle_gamma   90.00
#
_symmetry.space_group_name_H-M   'P 1'
#
loop_
_entity.id
_entity.type
_entity.pdbx_description
1 polymer ?
#
loop_
_entity_poly.entity_id
_entity_poly.type
_entity_poly.pdbx_seq_one_letter_code
_entity_poly.pdbx_strand_id
1 'polypeptide(L)'
;MCTLRLIQGLRTAQMSNRINLLFVFIFLLSLGSTAVFAQVVVDDYVAMKQYKLDHNAVLKSDISLVDSLYMYQGNVFTGIGYDRYSNNQLKSVQVFKKGYVHGPYMIWYPDGAPQLYTNYYKGAPNGRFMGWYADGRVIYNLVLNQGKLGGDYLFDSDESRQDDTADDLEKEGTDNSD
;
A
#
# COMPACT_ATOMS: atom_id res chain seq x y z
N MET A 1 12.88 69.93 -8.41
CA MET A 1 13.45 68.62 -8.03
C MET A 1 12.67 68.02 -6.85
N CYS A 2 11.42 67.55 -7.04
CA CYS A 2 10.68 66.95 -5.91
C CYS A 2 9.67 65.86 -6.31
N THR A 3 9.87 65.18 -7.44
CA THR A 3 8.93 64.15 -7.93
C THR A 3 9.55 62.76 -8.12
N LEU A 4 10.88 62.60 -8.01
CA LEU A 4 11.55 61.30 -8.21
C LEU A 4 11.63 60.40 -6.96
N ARG A 5 11.41 60.92 -5.74
CA ARG A 5 11.56 60.13 -4.50
C ARG A 5 10.35 59.26 -4.14
N LEU A 6 9.16 59.53 -4.69
CA LEU A 6 7.95 58.78 -4.36
C LEU A 6 7.75 57.50 -5.18
N ILE A 7 8.34 57.42 -6.37
CA ILE A 7 8.16 56.25 -7.27
C ILE A 7 9.11 55.08 -6.88
N GLN A 8 10.28 55.37 -6.31
CA GLN A 8 11.23 54.33 -5.87
C GLN A 8 10.77 53.57 -4.62
N GLY A 9 10.00 54.20 -3.71
CA GLY A 9 9.48 53.56 -2.49
C GLY A 9 8.27 52.63 -2.73
N LEU A 10 7.46 52.90 -3.76
CA LEU A 10 6.28 52.09 -4.06
C LEU A 10 6.64 50.78 -4.79
N ARG A 11 7.67 50.80 -5.65
CA ARG A 11 8.15 49.62 -6.39
C ARG A 11 8.85 48.60 -5.48
N THR A 12 9.56 49.04 -4.45
CA THR A 12 10.23 48.16 -3.47
C THR A 12 9.23 47.48 -2.52
N ALA A 13 8.19 48.19 -2.09
CA ALA A 13 7.12 47.64 -1.25
C ALA A 13 6.26 46.59 -1.99
N GLN A 14 5.94 46.80 -3.28
CA GLN A 14 5.20 45.82 -4.08
C GLN A 14 6.01 44.55 -4.39
N MET A 15 7.33 44.64 -4.58
CA MET A 15 8.18 43.45 -4.78
C MET A 15 8.37 42.63 -3.49
N SER A 16 8.56 43.28 -2.34
CA SER A 16 8.70 42.62 -1.04
C SER A 16 7.47 41.76 -0.67
N ASN A 17 6.26 42.31 -0.83
CA ASN A 17 5.02 41.57 -0.56
C ASN A 17 4.78 40.42 -1.56
N ARG A 18 5.21 40.55 -2.81
CA ARG A 18 5.11 39.47 -3.81
C ARG A 18 6.10 38.34 -3.56
N ILE A 19 7.31 38.65 -3.09
CA ILE A 19 8.33 37.67 -2.70
C ILE A 19 7.89 36.94 -1.43
N ASN A 20 7.39 37.64 -0.41
CA ASN A 20 6.84 37.02 0.80
C ASN A 20 5.61 36.14 0.51
N LEU A 21 4.71 36.56 -0.40
CA LEU A 21 3.57 35.75 -0.81
C LEU A 21 4.00 34.50 -1.61
N LEU A 22 5.05 34.61 -2.44
CA LEU A 22 5.65 33.48 -3.15
C LEU A 22 6.30 32.48 -2.20
N PHE A 23 7.02 32.96 -1.17
CA PHE A 23 7.60 32.09 -0.13
C PHE A 23 6.52 31.40 0.72
N VAL A 24 5.41 32.09 1.05
CA VAL A 24 4.26 31.49 1.73
C VAL A 24 3.60 30.42 0.85
N PHE A 25 3.45 30.66 -0.46
CA PHE A 25 2.92 29.67 -1.40
C PHE A 25 3.84 28.46 -1.56
N ILE A 26 5.16 28.65 -1.65
CA ILE A 26 6.14 27.55 -1.71
C ILE A 26 6.13 26.75 -0.40
N PHE A 27 6.00 27.40 0.75
CA PHE A 27 5.90 26.76 2.06
C PHE A 27 4.59 25.95 2.20
N LEU A 28 3.46 26.48 1.74
CA LEU A 28 2.16 25.79 1.73
C LEU A 28 2.11 24.60 0.76
N LEU A 29 2.78 24.69 -0.40
CA LEU A 29 2.91 23.58 -1.34
C LEU A 29 3.79 22.45 -0.78
N SER A 30 4.83 22.78 -0.01
CA SER A 30 5.72 21.80 0.60
C SER A 30 5.08 21.02 1.77
N LEU A 31 4.18 21.65 2.54
CA LEU A 31 3.44 21.01 3.63
C LEU A 31 2.29 20.10 3.14
N GLY A 32 1.79 20.33 1.92
CA GLY A 32 0.66 19.58 1.37
C GLY A 32 0.99 18.12 1.03
N SER A 33 2.22 17.83 0.60
CA SER A 33 2.57 16.49 0.10
C SER A 33 2.64 15.43 1.19
N THR A 34 3.16 15.76 2.39
CA THR A 34 3.30 14.78 3.48
C THR A 34 1.95 14.42 4.11
N ALA A 35 1.02 15.38 4.19
CA ALA A 35 -0.32 15.15 4.73
C ALA A 35 -1.15 14.18 3.87
N VAL A 36 -1.01 14.22 2.55
CA VAL A 36 -1.77 13.36 1.63
C VAL A 36 -1.42 11.88 1.79
N PHE A 37 -0.13 11.55 1.97
CA PHE A 37 0.28 10.16 2.12
C PHE A 37 -0.18 9.54 3.45
N ALA A 38 -0.05 10.28 4.54
CA ALA A 38 -0.56 9.86 5.84
C ALA A 38 -2.09 9.64 5.78
N GLN A 39 -2.81 10.52 5.09
CA GLN A 39 -4.26 10.40 4.90
C GLN A 39 -4.63 9.11 4.17
N VAL A 40 -3.96 8.78 3.06
CA VAL A 40 -4.26 7.58 2.27
C VAL A 40 -4.09 6.28 3.07
N VAL A 41 -3.05 6.20 3.90
CA VAL A 41 -2.80 5.01 4.73
C VAL A 41 -3.87 4.83 5.81
N VAL A 42 -4.31 5.95 6.41
CA VAL A 42 -5.42 5.96 7.38
C VAL A 42 -6.73 5.55 6.69
N ASP A 43 -6.97 6.02 5.47
CA ASP A 43 -8.18 5.72 4.71
C ASP A 43 -8.29 4.21 4.40
N ASP A 44 -7.20 3.54 4.03
CA ASP A 44 -7.19 2.09 3.76
C ASP A 44 -7.49 1.27 5.03
N TYR A 45 -6.90 1.65 6.18
CA TYR A 45 -7.18 1.01 7.46
C TYR A 45 -8.65 1.17 7.87
N VAL A 46 -9.20 2.39 7.75
CA VAL A 46 -10.61 2.67 8.06
C VAL A 46 -11.55 1.93 7.12
N ALA A 47 -11.24 1.88 5.82
CA ALA A 47 -12.03 1.15 4.83
C ALA A 47 -12.09 -0.35 5.16
N MET A 48 -10.97 -0.96 5.57
CA MET A 48 -10.94 -2.35 6.01
C MET A 48 -11.73 -2.60 7.30
N LYS A 49 -11.73 -1.66 8.25
CA LYS A 49 -12.59 -1.78 9.45
C LYS A 49 -14.07 -1.78 9.12
N GLN A 50 -14.46 -1.08 8.06
CA GLN A 50 -15.85 -0.96 7.62
C GLN A 50 -16.23 -1.99 6.54
N TYR A 51 -15.33 -2.92 6.21
CA TYR A 51 -15.55 -3.89 5.16
C TYR A 51 -16.78 -4.75 5.46
N LYS A 52 -17.66 -4.87 4.46
CA LYS A 52 -18.84 -5.73 4.50
C LYS A 52 -18.63 -6.89 3.54
N LEU A 53 -18.69 -8.10 4.07
CA LEU A 53 -18.59 -9.31 3.27
C LEU A 53 -19.78 -9.43 2.32
N ASP A 54 -19.50 -9.75 1.06
CA ASP A 54 -20.52 -9.97 0.04
C ASP A 54 -21.35 -11.23 0.37
N HIS A 55 -22.67 -11.16 0.18
CA HIS A 55 -23.59 -12.29 0.32
C HIS A 55 -23.26 -13.48 -0.58
N ASN A 56 -22.59 -13.27 -1.71
CA ASN A 56 -22.16 -14.33 -2.63
C ASN A 56 -20.77 -14.89 -2.29
N ALA A 57 -20.16 -14.45 -1.19
CA ALA A 57 -18.86 -14.97 -0.77
C ALA A 57 -18.98 -16.41 -0.28
N VAL A 58 -17.99 -17.24 -0.60
CA VAL A 58 -17.93 -18.66 -0.24
C VAL A 58 -16.80 -18.90 0.76
N LEU A 59 -16.93 -19.93 1.60
CA LEU A 59 -15.84 -20.30 2.50
C LEU A 59 -14.65 -20.79 1.67
N LYS A 60 -13.43 -20.36 2.02
CA LYS A 60 -12.23 -20.84 1.31
C LYS A 60 -12.03 -22.34 1.46
N SER A 61 -12.53 -22.95 2.54
CA SER A 61 -12.55 -24.42 2.71
C SER A 61 -13.30 -25.16 1.61
N ASP A 62 -14.25 -24.49 0.95
CA ASP A 62 -15.08 -25.07 -0.10
C ASP A 62 -14.48 -24.85 -1.50
N ILE A 63 -13.39 -24.08 -1.57
CA ILE A 63 -12.63 -23.82 -2.78
C ILE A 63 -11.48 -24.82 -2.83
N SER A 64 -11.40 -25.59 -3.92
CA SER A 64 -10.29 -26.52 -4.16
C SER A 64 -9.34 -25.98 -5.22
N LEU A 65 -8.07 -26.37 -5.15
CA LEU A 65 -7.08 -26.08 -6.18
C LEU A 65 -6.91 -27.33 -7.06
N VAL A 66 -7.25 -27.23 -8.34
CA VAL A 66 -7.14 -28.31 -9.32
C VAL A 66 -6.43 -27.78 -10.54
N ASP A 67 -5.33 -28.42 -10.96
CA ASP A 67 -4.52 -28.00 -12.11
C ASP A 67 -4.15 -26.50 -12.09
N SER A 68 -3.73 -26.01 -10.92
CA SER A 68 -3.39 -24.59 -10.65
C SER A 68 -4.56 -23.59 -10.74
N LEU A 69 -5.80 -24.07 -10.90
CA LEU A 69 -7.00 -23.25 -10.90
C LEU A 69 -7.82 -23.46 -9.63
N TYR A 70 -8.26 -22.37 -9.02
CA TYR A 70 -9.23 -22.40 -7.94
C TYR A 70 -10.62 -22.74 -8.49
N MET A 71 -11.23 -23.76 -7.91
CA MET A 71 -12.51 -24.34 -8.31
C MET A 71 -13.50 -24.27 -7.15
N TYR A 72 -14.76 -24.01 -7.44
CA TYR A 72 -15.86 -24.08 -6.49
C TYR A 72 -16.99 -24.89 -7.13
N GLN A 73 -17.47 -25.92 -6.42
CA GLN A 73 -18.49 -26.84 -6.93
C GLN A 73 -18.17 -27.43 -8.31
N GLY A 74 -16.89 -27.77 -8.54
CA GLY A 74 -16.42 -28.36 -9.79
C GLY A 74 -16.25 -27.38 -10.97
N ASN A 75 -16.48 -26.08 -10.76
CA ASN A 75 -16.34 -25.05 -11.80
C ASN A 75 -15.20 -24.08 -11.47
N VAL A 76 -14.57 -23.52 -12.50
CA VAL A 76 -13.54 -22.49 -12.36
C VAL A 76 -14.10 -21.30 -11.60
N PHE A 77 -13.52 -21.00 -10.45
CA PHE A 77 -14.09 -20.06 -9.51
C PHE A 77 -13.83 -18.60 -9.93
N THR A 78 -14.86 -17.78 -9.83
CA THR A 78 -14.79 -16.32 -9.90
C THR A 78 -15.71 -15.77 -8.82
N GLY A 79 -15.16 -15.01 -7.88
CA GLY A 79 -15.92 -14.55 -6.72
C GLY A 79 -15.01 -14.24 -5.54
N ILE A 80 -15.61 -14.22 -4.36
CA ILE A 80 -14.94 -13.90 -3.10
C ILE A 80 -14.87 -15.15 -2.23
N GLY A 81 -13.66 -15.53 -1.81
CA GLY A 81 -13.45 -16.54 -0.78
C GLY A 81 -13.12 -15.88 0.57
N TYR A 82 -13.68 -16.38 1.66
CA TYR A 82 -13.39 -15.86 3.00
C TYR A 82 -13.11 -16.97 4.03
N ASP A 83 -12.45 -16.57 5.13
CA ASP A 83 -12.29 -17.36 6.34
C ASP A 83 -12.82 -16.59 7.55
N ARG A 84 -13.19 -17.32 8.61
CA ARG A 84 -13.49 -16.78 9.93
C ARG A 84 -12.61 -17.38 11.00
N TYR A 85 -12.42 -16.64 12.07
CA TYR A 85 -11.89 -17.17 13.32
C TYR A 85 -12.96 -17.99 14.06
N SER A 86 -12.56 -18.73 15.09
CA SER A 86 -13.46 -19.49 15.96
C SER A 86 -14.48 -18.61 16.70
N ASN A 87 -14.19 -17.32 16.88
CA ASN A 87 -15.11 -16.33 17.44
C ASN A 87 -16.06 -15.72 16.39
N ASN A 88 -16.16 -16.34 15.20
CA ASN A 88 -16.95 -15.91 14.05
C ASN A 88 -16.56 -14.56 13.42
N GLN A 89 -15.51 -13.89 13.91
CA GLN A 89 -15.01 -12.68 13.26
C GLN A 89 -14.34 -13.02 11.93
N LEU A 90 -14.40 -12.07 10.99
CA LEU A 90 -13.80 -12.20 9.67
C LEU A 90 -12.28 -12.30 9.82
N LYS A 91 -11.69 -13.36 9.26
CA LYS A 91 -10.24 -13.61 9.33
C LYS A 91 -9.54 -13.15 8.07
N SER A 92 -10.05 -13.59 6.91
CA SER A 92 -9.46 -13.23 5.63
C SER A 92 -10.51 -13.15 4.54
N VAL A 93 -10.24 -12.34 3.52
CA VAL A 93 -11.03 -12.20 2.31
C VAL A 93 -10.09 -12.16 1.12
N GLN A 94 -10.40 -12.93 0.09
CA GLN A 94 -9.60 -13.03 -1.12
C GLN A 94 -10.50 -13.06 -2.34
N VAL A 95 -10.14 -12.29 -3.37
CA VAL A 95 -10.88 -12.25 -4.62
C VAL A 95 -10.23 -13.19 -5.64
N PHE A 96 -11.08 -13.92 -6.35
CA PHE A 96 -10.70 -14.87 -7.40
C PHE A 96 -11.34 -14.47 -8.72
N LYS A 97 -10.59 -14.61 -9.82
CA LYS A 97 -11.05 -14.35 -11.18
C LYS A 97 -10.52 -15.42 -12.11
N LYS A 98 -11.43 -16.14 -12.77
CA LYS A 98 -11.11 -17.22 -13.71
C LYS A 98 -10.14 -18.25 -13.11
N GLY A 99 -10.34 -18.61 -11.85
CA GLY A 99 -9.54 -19.61 -11.14
C GLY A 99 -8.20 -19.10 -10.63
N TYR A 100 -7.90 -17.80 -10.71
CA TYR A 100 -6.69 -17.21 -10.14
C TYR A 100 -7.04 -16.23 -9.03
N VAL A 101 -6.17 -16.12 -8.02
CA VAL A 101 -6.24 -14.99 -7.08
C VAL A 101 -6.06 -13.69 -7.86
N HIS A 102 -7.00 -12.76 -7.70
CA HIS A 102 -7.03 -11.52 -8.47
C HIS A 102 -7.84 -10.46 -7.75
N GLY A 103 -7.27 -9.29 -7.54
CA GLY A 103 -7.89 -8.23 -6.75
C GLY A 103 -7.42 -8.25 -5.29
N PRO A 104 -8.17 -7.59 -4.40
CA PRO A 104 -7.74 -7.39 -3.02
C PRO A 104 -7.67 -8.71 -2.24
N TYR A 105 -6.66 -8.79 -1.39
CA TYR A 105 -6.50 -9.78 -0.35
C TYR A 105 -6.35 -9.05 0.99
N MET A 106 -7.23 -9.38 1.93
CA MET A 106 -7.37 -8.69 3.21
C MET A 106 -7.32 -9.70 4.35
N ILE A 107 -6.64 -9.33 5.43
CA ILE A 107 -6.55 -10.10 6.66
C ILE A 107 -6.86 -9.17 7.84
N TRP A 108 -7.59 -9.69 8.82
CA TRP A 108 -7.89 -9.04 10.09
C TRP A 108 -7.36 -9.87 11.25
N TYR A 109 -7.02 -9.20 12.35
CA TYR A 109 -6.76 -9.82 13.64
C TYR A 109 -8.07 -10.40 14.26
N PRO A 110 -7.98 -11.28 15.27
CA PRO A 110 -9.13 -11.86 15.95
C PRO A 110 -10.02 -10.87 16.73
N ASP A 111 -9.60 -9.60 16.84
CA ASP A 111 -10.39 -8.50 17.41
C ASP A 111 -11.10 -7.65 16.33
N GLY A 112 -10.88 -7.98 15.05
CA GLY A 112 -11.43 -7.29 13.89
C GLY A 112 -10.59 -6.11 13.41
N ALA A 113 -9.42 -5.85 14.00
CA ALA A 113 -8.50 -4.85 13.49
C ALA A 113 -7.87 -5.30 12.15
N PRO A 114 -7.74 -4.41 11.15
CA PRO A 114 -6.99 -4.70 9.93
C PRO A 114 -5.56 -5.13 10.25
N GLN A 115 -5.12 -6.21 9.62
CA GLN A 115 -3.77 -6.75 9.77
C GLN A 115 -2.95 -6.55 8.50
N LEU A 116 -3.52 -6.91 7.34
CA LEU A 116 -2.81 -6.90 6.07
C LEU A 116 -3.76 -6.60 4.92
N TYR A 117 -3.28 -5.78 3.99
CA TYR A 117 -3.89 -5.53 2.71
C TYR A 117 -2.86 -5.74 1.61
N THR A 118 -3.23 -6.46 0.56
CA THR A 118 -2.46 -6.48 -0.67
C THR A 118 -3.40 -6.67 -1.86
N ASN A 119 -2.89 -6.40 -3.05
CA ASN A 119 -3.63 -6.64 -4.28
C ASN A 119 -2.91 -7.71 -5.10
N TYR A 120 -3.67 -8.57 -5.77
CA TYR A 120 -3.14 -9.63 -6.62
C TYR A 120 -3.52 -9.40 -8.08
N TYR A 121 -2.62 -9.77 -8.98
CA TYR A 121 -2.91 -9.83 -10.41
C TYR A 121 -2.48 -11.19 -10.95
N LYS A 122 -3.46 -12.02 -11.32
CA LYS A 122 -3.25 -13.36 -11.92
C LYS A 122 -2.35 -14.26 -11.05
N GLY A 123 -2.62 -14.30 -9.75
CA GLY A 123 -1.93 -15.18 -8.81
C GLY A 123 -0.71 -14.56 -8.13
N ALA A 124 -0.17 -13.43 -8.61
CA ALA A 124 0.98 -12.76 -7.99
C ALA A 124 0.58 -11.46 -7.28
N PRO A 125 1.16 -11.13 -6.11
CA PRO A 125 1.01 -9.81 -5.49
C PRO A 125 1.44 -8.70 -6.45
N ASN A 126 0.60 -7.68 -6.62
CA ASN A 126 0.85 -6.60 -7.56
C ASN A 126 0.13 -5.31 -7.12
N GLY A 127 0.91 -4.28 -6.81
CA GLY A 127 0.45 -3.01 -6.25
C GLY A 127 0.85 -2.85 -4.79
N ARG A 128 0.03 -2.12 -4.03
CA ARG A 128 0.31 -1.83 -2.62
C ARG A 128 0.28 -3.09 -1.76
N PHE A 129 1.21 -3.18 -0.83
CA PHE A 129 1.26 -4.17 0.23
C PHE A 129 1.41 -3.43 1.56
N MET A 130 0.38 -3.55 2.40
CA MET A 130 0.27 -2.79 3.64
C MET A 130 0.05 -3.75 4.80
N GLY A 131 0.73 -3.49 5.91
CA GLY A 131 0.56 -4.23 7.16
C GLY A 131 0.40 -3.26 8.31
N TRP A 132 -0.45 -3.61 9.28
CA TRP A 132 -0.69 -2.80 10.47
C TRP A 132 -0.60 -3.65 11.74
N TYR A 133 -0.19 -3.02 12.83
CA TYR A 133 -0.47 -3.50 14.17
C TYR A 133 -1.95 -3.31 14.49
N ALA A 134 -2.49 -4.03 15.48
CA ALA A 134 -3.90 -3.94 15.85
C ALA A 134 -4.33 -2.50 16.25
N ASP A 135 -3.40 -1.73 16.81
CA ASP A 135 -3.60 -0.31 17.16
C ASP A 135 -3.59 0.65 15.95
N GLY A 136 -3.33 0.14 14.74
CA GLY A 136 -3.34 0.90 13.49
C GLY A 136 -1.98 1.50 13.09
N ARG A 137 -0.92 1.29 13.88
CA ARG A 137 0.44 1.66 13.45
C ARG A 137 0.87 0.82 12.26
N VAL A 138 1.51 1.43 11.27
CA VAL A 138 1.97 0.77 10.04
C VAL A 138 3.20 -0.10 10.35
N ILE A 139 3.18 -1.35 9.87
CA ILE A 139 4.32 -2.27 9.90
C ILE A 139 5.03 -2.25 8.54
N TYR A 140 4.25 -2.35 7.46
CA TYR A 140 4.75 -2.39 6.09
C TYR A 140 3.92 -1.46 5.22
N ASN A 141 4.57 -0.74 4.32
CA ASN A 141 3.93 -0.03 3.23
C ASN A 141 4.84 -0.10 2.01
N LEU A 142 4.60 -1.09 1.15
CA LEU A 142 5.46 -1.46 0.03
C LEU A 142 4.68 -1.40 -1.28
N VAL A 143 5.43 -1.31 -2.37
CA VAL A 143 4.94 -1.57 -3.73
C VAL A 143 5.52 -2.89 -4.20
N LEU A 144 4.65 -3.82 -4.62
CA LEU A 144 5.04 -5.09 -5.21
C LEU A 144 4.70 -5.11 -6.70
N ASN A 145 5.60 -5.62 -7.53
CA ASN A 145 5.40 -5.83 -8.96
C ASN A 145 5.58 -7.32 -9.24
N GLN A 146 4.47 -8.03 -9.44
CA GLN A 146 4.47 -9.49 -9.63
C GLN A 146 5.24 -10.25 -8.53
N GLY A 147 5.00 -9.87 -7.28
CA GLY A 147 5.62 -10.46 -6.09
C GLY A 147 7.03 -9.93 -5.77
N LYS A 148 7.66 -9.16 -6.67
CA LYS A 148 8.97 -8.56 -6.43
C LYS A 148 8.83 -7.16 -5.82
N LEU A 149 9.75 -6.78 -4.95
CA LEU A 149 9.78 -5.44 -4.36
C LEU A 149 10.01 -4.40 -5.48
N GLY A 150 9.01 -3.55 -5.70
CA GLY A 150 9.08 -2.40 -6.61
C GLY A 150 9.52 -1.11 -5.93
N GLY A 151 9.45 -1.07 -4.60
CA GLY A 151 9.86 0.05 -3.75
C GLY A 151 9.14 0.00 -2.40
N ASP A 152 9.55 0.83 -1.47
CA ASP A 152 8.91 1.02 -0.17
C ASP A 152 8.51 2.49 0.04
N TYR A 153 7.51 2.70 0.89
CA TYR A 153 7.03 4.02 1.33
C TYR A 153 7.33 4.29 2.80
N LEU A 154 8.02 3.37 3.48
CA LEU A 154 8.43 3.56 4.86
C LEU A 154 9.65 4.49 4.90
N PHE A 155 9.37 5.78 4.92
CA PHE A 155 10.33 6.80 5.33
C PHE A 155 10.61 6.65 6.83
N ASP A 156 11.83 6.23 7.14
CA ASP A 156 12.64 6.55 8.32
C ASP A 156 11.87 6.73 9.65
N SER A 157 11.57 5.62 10.30
CA SER A 157 11.48 5.60 11.77
C SER A 157 12.58 4.66 12.26
N ASP A 158 13.70 5.30 12.58
CA ASP A 158 14.84 4.83 13.36
C ASP A 158 15.89 3.96 12.65
N GLU A 159 17.05 4.58 12.44
CA GLU A 159 18.39 3.98 12.43
C GLU A 159 18.48 2.75 13.36
N SER A 160 18.21 1.54 12.86
CA SER A 160 18.66 0.28 13.49
C SER A 160 18.38 -0.98 12.66
N ARG A 161 18.11 -0.86 11.36
CA ARG A 161 18.32 -2.01 10.47
C ARG A 161 19.81 -2.12 10.19
N GLN A 162 20.53 -2.75 11.12
CA GLN A 162 21.79 -3.41 10.78
C GLN A 162 21.48 -4.39 9.66
N ASP A 163 21.95 -4.01 8.49
CA ASP A 163 21.87 -4.76 7.25
C ASP A 163 22.80 -5.97 7.36
N ASP A 164 22.30 -7.05 7.95
CA ASP A 164 22.97 -8.35 8.00
C ASP A 164 22.40 -9.27 6.89
N THR A 165 22.14 -8.76 5.69
CA THR A 165 22.11 -9.67 4.52
C THR A 165 23.54 -9.93 4.09
N ALA A 166 24.12 -10.95 4.72
CA ALA A 166 25.27 -11.66 4.19
C ALA A 166 24.98 -12.07 2.73
N ASP A 167 25.91 -11.68 1.86
CA ASP A 167 26.00 -12.10 0.47
C ASP A 167 26.01 -13.64 0.36
N ASP A 168 24.83 -14.24 0.24
CA ASP A 168 24.69 -15.63 -0.22
C ASP A 168 24.87 -15.66 -1.75
N LEU A 169 26.14 -15.70 -2.14
CA LEU A 169 26.72 -16.50 -3.21
C LEU A 169 25.75 -17.00 -4.30
N GLU A 170 25.65 -16.24 -5.39
CA GLU A 170 25.46 -16.84 -6.71
C GLU A 170 26.50 -16.28 -7.67
N LYS A 171 27.63 -16.99 -7.78
CA LYS A 171 28.43 -16.95 -9.00
C LYS A 171 28.36 -18.33 -9.65
N GLU A 172 27.25 -18.56 -10.32
CA GLU A 172 27.14 -19.54 -11.39
C GLU A 172 28.21 -19.23 -12.44
N GLY A 173 29.15 -20.15 -12.59
CA GLY A 173 30.18 -20.14 -13.62
C GLY A 173 30.19 -21.49 -14.30
N THR A 174 29.30 -21.65 -15.28
CA THR A 174 29.40 -22.67 -16.31
C THR A 174 30.67 -22.44 -17.13
N ASP A 175 31.56 -23.44 -17.23
CA ASP A 175 31.94 -23.96 -18.55
C ASP A 175 32.69 -25.30 -18.46
N ASN A 176 32.28 -26.22 -19.33
CA ASN A 176 32.92 -27.49 -19.66
C ASN A 176 33.92 -27.29 -20.82
N SER A 177 34.74 -28.31 -21.11
CA SER A 177 35.63 -28.53 -22.29
C SER A 177 36.88 -27.63 -22.39
N ASP A 178 38.12 -28.09 -22.62
CA ASP A 178 38.70 -29.35 -23.14
C ASP A 178 39.97 -29.76 -22.36
#